data_AF-A0A6L3F441-F1
#
_entry.id   AF-A0A6L3F441-F1
#
_cell.length_a   1.000
_cell.length_b   1.000
_cell.length_c   1.000
_cell.angle_alpha   90.00
_cell.angle_beta   90.00
_cell.angle_gamma   90.00
#
_symmetry.space_group_name_H-M   'P 1'
#
loop_
_entity.id
_entity.type
_entity.pdbx_description
1 polymer ?
#
loop_
_entity_poly.entity_id
_entity_poly.type
_entity_poly.pdbx_seq_one_letter_code
_entity_poly.pdbx_strand_id
1 'polypeptide(L)'
;MTTSTSIRRLFSQCRLLGSGSQKIALSESEMFILLHLSVQDLGWDNQYSDLPSLSTPLPFDSYYQIPLPWFQSQENVAPTSSVLLSHFAKAIENNDDFGLYYHNLCSLHKRRMKYQRILSTQLKPSMDQIGPRSLLEYGICDSNFLFSWMTWRKWIFDIDNRAAQETGYLFEPILASCLGGESVSARHSPVKRLDETGNPTNKGRQIDCYIGHLDQAYEFKLRVTIAASGQGRFAEELSFPVECQAASLAPILLVLDPTPSSRLSELKRVFETCGGQAFVGEDAWTHMDQQAGEIMSVFLEKYIRPPLATMSNFDKEVIQNIRLSWTNESVILETSNETYEILRTN
;
A
#
# COMPACT_ATOMS: atom_id res chain seq x y z
N MET A 1 -27.90 13.47 17.06
CA MET A 1 -26.95 14.52 16.65
C MET A 1 -26.90 14.57 15.13
N THR A 2 -26.90 15.76 14.54
CA THR A 2 -26.79 15.94 13.09
C THR A 2 -25.33 15.76 12.68
N THR A 3 -24.94 14.57 12.22
CA THR A 3 -23.56 14.31 11.76
C THR A 3 -23.20 15.22 10.59
N SER A 4 -22.06 15.92 10.71
CA SER A 4 -21.53 16.83 9.68
C SER A 4 -21.42 16.17 8.31
N THR A 5 -21.65 16.94 7.25
CA THR A 5 -21.47 16.52 5.85
C THR A 5 -20.05 16.02 5.58
N SER A 6 -19.03 16.60 6.22
CA SER A 6 -17.63 16.15 6.08
C SER A 6 -17.42 14.73 6.61
N ILE A 7 -17.95 14.43 7.80
CA ILE A 7 -17.87 13.10 8.44
C ILE A 7 -18.61 12.06 7.60
N ARG A 8 -19.80 12.38 7.10
CA ARG A 8 -20.55 11.48 6.20
C ARG A 8 -19.78 11.16 4.93
N ARG A 9 -19.11 12.17 4.35
CA ARG A 9 -18.26 11.99 3.16
C ARG A 9 -17.09 11.08 3.48
N LEU A 10 -16.38 11.31 4.58
CA LEU A 10 -15.25 10.49 4.99
C LEU A 10 -15.67 9.04 5.27
N PHE A 11 -16.78 8.82 5.97
CA PHE A 11 -17.32 7.48 6.21
C PHE A 11 -17.67 6.75 4.90
N SER A 12 -18.25 7.45 3.92
CA SER A 12 -18.50 6.90 2.58
C SER A 12 -17.21 6.54 1.84
N GLN A 13 -16.17 7.37 1.96
CA GLN A 13 -14.84 7.09 1.40
C GLN A 13 -14.17 5.88 2.08
N CYS A 14 -14.39 5.67 3.37
CA CYS A 14 -13.93 4.46 4.07
C CYS A 14 -14.54 3.21 3.43
N ARG A 15 -15.84 3.24 3.12
CA ARG A 15 -16.57 2.09 2.57
C ARG A 15 -16.19 1.71 1.14
N LEU A 16 -15.88 2.68 0.28
CA LEU A 16 -15.76 2.45 -1.16
C LEU A 16 -14.34 2.59 -1.68
N LEU A 17 -13.94 1.73 -2.61
CA LEU A 17 -12.73 1.86 -3.41
C LEU A 17 -13.04 1.61 -4.89
N GLY A 18 -12.62 2.56 -5.73
CA GLY A 18 -12.75 2.46 -7.19
C GLY A 18 -14.18 2.64 -7.71
N SER A 19 -14.33 2.41 -9.02
CA SER A 19 -15.59 2.47 -9.75
C SER A 19 -15.73 1.28 -10.72
N GLY A 20 -16.94 1.03 -11.21
CA GLY A 20 -17.20 -0.03 -12.19
C GLY A 20 -16.92 -1.45 -11.67
N SER A 21 -16.43 -2.34 -12.54
CA SER A 21 -16.22 -3.76 -12.25
C SER A 21 -15.13 -4.06 -11.22
N GLN A 22 -14.21 -3.11 -10.98
CA GLN A 22 -13.14 -3.21 -9.99
C GLN A 22 -13.49 -2.58 -8.63
N LYS A 23 -14.74 -2.16 -8.45
CA LYS A 23 -15.21 -1.57 -7.19
C LYS A 23 -15.11 -2.60 -6.07
N ILE A 24 -14.53 -2.19 -4.95
CA ILE A 24 -14.65 -2.86 -3.65
C ILE A 24 -15.54 -2.01 -2.77
N ALA A 25 -16.50 -2.66 -2.12
CA ALA A 25 -17.41 -2.03 -1.17
C ALA A 25 -17.41 -2.85 0.11
N LEU A 26 -16.97 -2.26 1.21
CA LEU A 26 -17.00 -2.92 2.51
C LEU A 26 -18.44 -3.08 2.98
N SER A 27 -18.75 -4.26 3.49
CA SER A 27 -19.98 -4.57 4.22
C SER A 27 -20.02 -3.84 5.57
N GLU A 28 -21.20 -3.78 6.18
CA GLU A 28 -21.37 -3.33 7.57
C GLU A 28 -20.51 -4.17 8.52
N SER A 29 -20.39 -5.48 8.30
CA SER A 29 -19.54 -6.38 9.09
C SER A 29 -18.07 -5.96 9.03
N GLU A 30 -17.53 -5.75 7.84
CA GLU A 30 -16.13 -5.33 7.67
C GLU A 30 -15.88 -3.98 8.34
N MET A 31 -16.74 -2.99 8.10
CA MET A 31 -16.61 -1.66 8.73
C MET A 31 -16.69 -1.76 10.26
N PHE A 32 -17.61 -2.56 10.78
CA PHE A 32 -17.79 -2.76 12.21
C PHE A 32 -16.55 -3.36 12.88
N ILE A 33 -15.94 -4.37 12.26
CA ILE A 33 -14.73 -5.02 12.78
C ILE A 33 -13.54 -4.08 12.72
N LEU A 34 -13.37 -3.33 11.62
CA LEU A 34 -12.28 -2.35 11.52
C LEU A 34 -12.43 -1.25 12.57
N LEU A 35 -13.67 -0.90 12.96
CA LEU A 35 -13.94 0.09 14.00
C LEU A 35 -13.53 -0.46 15.38
N HIS A 36 -13.88 -1.72 15.67
CA HIS A 36 -13.42 -2.42 16.87
C HIS A 36 -11.90 -2.49 16.95
N LEU A 37 -11.24 -2.89 15.87
CA LEU A 37 -9.77 -2.91 15.80
C LEU A 37 -9.17 -1.53 16.07
N SER A 38 -9.75 -0.47 15.50
CA SER A 38 -9.26 0.90 15.71
C SER A 38 -9.42 1.36 17.16
N VAL A 39 -10.55 1.03 17.81
CA VAL A 39 -10.79 1.36 19.21
C VAL A 39 -9.83 0.59 20.13
N GLN A 40 -9.64 -0.70 19.89
CA GLN A 40 -8.72 -1.55 20.66
C GLN A 40 -7.27 -1.09 20.48
N ASP A 41 -6.86 -0.76 19.26
CA ASP A 41 -5.51 -0.30 18.94
C ASP A 41 -5.13 0.99 19.66
N LEU A 42 -6.12 1.88 19.85
CA LEU A 42 -5.96 3.15 20.55
C LEU A 42 -6.21 3.04 22.06
N GLY A 43 -6.55 1.85 22.58
CA GLY A 43 -6.86 1.62 23.99
C GLY A 43 -8.11 2.34 24.48
N TRP A 44 -9.10 2.53 23.58
CA TRP A 44 -10.31 3.30 23.84
C TRP A 44 -11.51 2.45 24.28
N ASP A 45 -11.32 1.16 24.58
CA ASP A 45 -12.40 0.20 24.88
C ASP A 45 -13.41 0.73 25.91
N ASN A 46 -12.93 1.35 26.99
CA ASN A 46 -13.79 1.91 28.04
C ASN A 46 -14.63 3.10 27.57
N GLN A 47 -14.14 3.89 26.60
CA GLN A 47 -14.83 5.07 26.06
C GLN A 47 -15.92 4.70 25.04
N TYR A 48 -15.81 3.50 24.47
CA TYR A 48 -16.73 2.94 23.47
C TYR A 48 -17.45 1.69 24.00
N SER A 49 -17.74 1.64 25.30
CA SER A 49 -18.50 0.55 25.91
C SER A 49 -19.94 0.43 25.38
N ASP A 50 -20.43 1.46 24.69
CA ASP A 50 -21.72 1.52 24.00
C ASP A 50 -21.66 0.96 22.56
N LEU A 51 -20.46 0.70 22.02
CA LEU A 51 -20.31 0.01 20.74
C LEU A 51 -20.77 -1.44 20.92
N PRO A 52 -21.68 -1.96 20.06
CA PRO A 52 -22.12 -3.34 20.15
C PRO A 52 -20.93 -4.30 20.15
N SER A 53 -20.97 -5.35 20.96
CA SER A 53 -19.92 -6.36 21.00
C SER A 53 -19.97 -7.25 19.75
N LEU A 54 -18.80 -7.74 19.34
CA LEU A 54 -18.70 -8.78 18.33
C LEU A 54 -19.35 -10.08 18.86
N SER A 55 -19.95 -10.87 17.96
CA SER A 55 -20.54 -12.16 18.33
C SER A 55 -19.49 -13.18 18.75
N THR A 56 -18.31 -13.07 18.15
CA THR A 56 -17.11 -13.82 18.50
C THR A 56 -15.96 -12.84 18.66
N PRO A 57 -15.07 -13.05 19.65
CA PRO A 57 -13.90 -12.20 19.81
C PRO A 57 -13.00 -12.28 18.58
N LEU A 58 -12.16 -11.27 18.39
CA LEU A 58 -11.14 -11.27 17.34
C LEU A 58 -10.29 -12.55 17.48
N PRO A 59 -10.03 -13.27 16.36
CA PRO A 59 -9.31 -14.53 16.43
C PRO A 59 -7.83 -14.32 16.76
N PHE A 60 -7.31 -13.11 16.49
CA PHE A 60 -5.95 -12.70 16.74
C PHE A 60 -5.89 -11.20 17.01
N ASP A 61 -4.90 -10.76 17.79
CA ASP A 61 -4.67 -9.34 18.08
C ASP A 61 -4.04 -8.59 16.90
N SER A 62 -3.40 -9.31 15.97
CA SER A 62 -2.79 -8.71 14.77
C SER A 62 -3.71 -8.81 13.56
N TYR A 63 -4.00 -7.66 12.95
CA TYR A 63 -4.80 -7.55 11.73
C TYR A 63 -4.37 -8.48 10.59
N TYR A 64 -3.07 -8.70 10.42
CA TYR A 64 -2.56 -9.56 9.33
C TYR A 64 -2.78 -11.04 9.58
N GLN A 65 -2.99 -11.46 10.83
CA GLN A 65 -3.29 -12.84 11.22
C GLN A 65 -4.78 -13.17 11.10
N ILE A 66 -5.66 -12.15 11.11
CA ILE A 66 -7.10 -12.35 10.94
C ILE A 66 -7.40 -12.73 9.47
N PRO A 67 -8.03 -13.90 9.20
CA PRO A 67 -8.40 -14.30 7.85
C PRO A 67 -9.39 -13.32 7.21
N LEU A 68 -9.19 -12.96 5.94
CA LEU A 68 -10.11 -12.03 5.23
C LEU A 68 -11.59 -12.47 5.29
N PRO A 69 -11.95 -13.76 5.12
CA PRO A 69 -13.35 -14.19 5.26
C PRO A 69 -13.94 -13.94 6.65
N TRP A 70 -13.11 -13.86 7.70
CA TRP A 70 -13.59 -13.59 9.05
C TRP A 70 -14.17 -12.18 9.19
N PHE A 71 -13.71 -11.21 8.40
CA PHE A 71 -14.27 -9.85 8.40
C PHE A 71 -15.73 -9.79 7.93
N GLN A 72 -16.22 -10.85 7.28
CA GLN A 72 -17.61 -11.00 6.84
C GLN A 72 -18.43 -11.88 7.80
N SER A 73 -17.82 -12.42 8.86
CA SER A 73 -18.49 -13.36 9.76
C SER A 73 -19.50 -12.71 10.73
N GLN A 74 -19.47 -11.39 10.87
CA GLN A 74 -20.26 -10.65 11.87
C GLN A 74 -21.53 -10.02 11.28
N GLU A 75 -21.92 -10.37 10.05
CA GLU A 75 -23.08 -9.78 9.36
C GLU A 75 -24.38 -9.80 10.18
N ASN A 76 -24.61 -10.84 10.97
CA ASN A 76 -25.84 -10.99 11.77
C ASN A 76 -25.90 -10.05 12.99
N VAL A 77 -24.75 -9.58 13.48
CA VAL A 77 -24.66 -8.70 14.66
C VAL A 77 -24.15 -7.30 14.30
N ALA A 78 -23.66 -7.11 13.08
CA ALA A 78 -23.14 -5.84 12.62
C ALA A 78 -24.25 -4.78 12.70
N PRO A 79 -24.01 -3.65 13.39
CA PRO A 79 -24.99 -2.59 13.48
C PRO A 79 -25.20 -1.94 12.11
N THR A 80 -26.34 -1.27 11.95
CA THR A 80 -26.66 -0.59 10.69
C THR A 80 -25.65 0.50 10.37
N SER A 81 -25.53 0.84 9.09
CA SER A 81 -24.68 1.94 8.62
C SER A 81 -24.89 3.26 9.39
N SER A 82 -26.10 3.57 9.84
CA SER A 82 -26.37 4.79 10.61
C SER A 82 -25.80 4.74 12.03
N VAL A 83 -25.83 3.57 12.66
CA VAL A 83 -25.24 3.37 14.00
C VAL A 83 -23.71 3.41 13.90
N LEU A 84 -23.12 2.73 12.91
CA LEU A 84 -21.67 2.80 12.65
C LEU A 84 -21.20 4.24 12.40
N LEU A 85 -21.94 4.99 11.59
CA LEU A 85 -21.64 6.41 11.35
C LEU A 85 -21.68 7.23 12.65
N SER A 86 -22.59 6.92 13.57
CA SER A 86 -22.68 7.61 14.87
C SER A 86 -21.46 7.34 15.74
N HIS A 87 -21.00 6.09 15.84
CA HIS A 87 -19.78 5.76 16.59
C HIS A 87 -18.53 6.33 15.93
N PHE A 88 -18.46 6.29 14.59
CA PHE A 88 -17.38 6.92 13.83
C PHE A 88 -17.33 8.44 14.08
N ALA A 89 -18.47 9.12 14.09
CA ALA A 89 -18.54 10.55 14.42
C ALA A 89 -18.08 10.84 15.85
N LYS A 90 -18.53 10.04 16.83
CA LYS A 90 -18.09 10.13 18.23
C LYS A 90 -16.58 9.96 18.37
N ALA A 91 -15.96 9.11 17.54
CA ALA A 91 -14.52 8.89 17.53
C ALA A 91 -13.72 10.05 16.94
N ILE A 92 -14.23 10.69 15.88
CA ILE A 92 -13.65 11.93 15.38
C ILE A 92 -13.79 13.06 16.42
N GLU A 93 -14.93 13.17 17.09
CA GLU A 93 -15.13 14.19 18.14
C GLU A 93 -14.18 14.00 19.34
N ASN A 94 -13.75 12.76 19.61
CA ASN A 94 -12.76 12.46 20.64
C ASN A 94 -11.34 12.87 20.21
N ASN A 95 -10.99 12.62 18.94
CA ASN A 95 -9.75 13.08 18.34
C ASN A 95 -9.89 13.16 16.81
N ASP A 96 -9.57 14.34 16.25
CA ASP A 96 -9.75 14.64 14.83
C ASP A 96 -8.96 13.68 13.90
N ASP A 97 -7.82 13.15 14.35
CA ASP A 97 -6.98 12.22 13.57
C ASP A 97 -7.59 10.82 13.45
N PHE A 98 -8.58 10.47 14.29
CA PHE A 98 -9.25 9.16 14.21
C PHE A 98 -9.85 8.91 12.83
N GLY A 99 -10.43 9.95 12.23
CA GLY A 99 -11.02 9.84 10.89
C GLY A 99 -9.99 9.41 9.84
N LEU A 100 -8.77 9.91 9.96
CA LEU A 100 -7.65 9.60 9.07
C LEU A 100 -7.12 8.18 9.31
N TYR A 101 -6.92 7.83 10.58
CA TYR A 101 -6.53 6.48 11.01
C TYR A 101 -7.47 5.41 10.44
N TYR A 102 -8.77 5.57 10.71
CA TYR A 102 -9.79 4.63 10.28
C TYR A 102 -9.88 4.57 8.75
N HIS A 103 -9.76 5.71 8.07
CA HIS A 103 -9.75 5.77 6.62
C HIS A 103 -8.57 5.00 6.01
N ASN A 104 -7.37 5.13 6.59
CA ASN A 104 -6.18 4.41 6.14
C ASN A 104 -6.31 2.91 6.39
N LEU A 105 -6.87 2.50 7.53
CA LEU A 105 -7.14 1.10 7.82
C LEU A 105 -8.16 0.49 6.85
N CYS A 106 -9.27 1.18 6.59
CA CYS A 106 -10.23 0.76 5.57
C CYS A 106 -9.59 0.71 4.18
N SER A 107 -8.70 1.64 3.84
CA SER A 107 -8.02 1.67 2.54
C SER A 107 -7.06 0.48 2.37
N LEU A 108 -6.29 0.14 3.41
CA LEU A 108 -5.49 -1.08 3.48
C LEU A 108 -6.36 -2.33 3.28
N HIS A 109 -7.46 -2.45 4.03
CA HIS A 109 -8.34 -3.60 3.93
C HIS A 109 -8.97 -3.75 2.55
N LYS A 110 -9.49 -2.66 1.97
CA LYS A 110 -10.04 -2.68 0.61
C LYS A 110 -9.01 -3.11 -0.44
N ARG A 111 -7.74 -2.71 -0.30
CA ARG A 111 -6.67 -3.12 -1.22
C ARG A 111 -6.32 -4.60 -1.06
N ARG A 112 -6.30 -5.13 0.17
CA ARG A 112 -6.15 -6.57 0.43
C ARG A 112 -7.29 -7.38 -0.20
N MET A 113 -8.55 -6.95 -0.02
CA MET A 113 -9.73 -7.57 -0.64
C MET A 113 -9.67 -7.50 -2.17
N LYS A 114 -9.25 -6.35 -2.72
CA LYS A 114 -9.05 -6.19 -4.16
C LYS A 114 -8.00 -7.16 -4.69
N TYR A 115 -6.87 -7.30 -4.00
CA TYR A 115 -5.81 -8.20 -4.41
C TYR A 115 -6.23 -9.67 -4.29
N GLN A 116 -6.99 -10.05 -3.27
CA GLN A 116 -7.59 -11.39 -3.17
C GLN A 116 -8.48 -11.70 -4.39
N ARG A 117 -9.30 -10.72 -4.83
CA ARG A 117 -10.11 -10.86 -6.05
C ARG A 117 -9.27 -10.93 -7.32
N ILE A 118 -8.14 -10.23 -7.39
CA ILE A 118 -7.20 -10.35 -8.51
C ILE A 118 -6.65 -11.78 -8.57
N LEU A 119 -6.21 -12.33 -7.44
CA LEU A 119 -5.71 -13.71 -7.35
C LEU A 119 -6.77 -14.72 -7.83
N SER A 120 -8.03 -14.56 -7.40
CA SER A 120 -9.12 -15.49 -7.75
C SER A 120 -9.56 -15.42 -9.21
N THR A 121 -9.34 -14.27 -9.88
CA THR A 121 -9.82 -14.02 -11.26
C THR A 121 -8.72 -14.02 -12.31
N GLN A 122 -7.43 -13.97 -11.93
CA GLN A 122 -6.32 -13.92 -12.87
C GLN A 122 -6.35 -15.13 -13.80
N LEU A 123 -6.49 -14.90 -15.10
CA LEU A 123 -6.64 -15.96 -16.08
C LEU A 123 -5.35 -16.77 -16.28
N LYS A 124 -5.51 -18.03 -16.69
CA LYS A 124 -4.40 -18.84 -17.19
C LYS A 124 -3.84 -18.19 -18.46
N PRO A 125 -2.52 -17.98 -18.57
CA PRO A 125 -1.93 -17.43 -19.79
C PRO A 125 -2.21 -18.30 -21.01
N SER A 126 -2.48 -17.66 -22.15
CA SER A 126 -2.59 -18.38 -23.44
C SER A 126 -1.22 -18.67 -24.04
N MET A 127 -1.15 -19.65 -24.95
CA MET A 127 0.11 -19.98 -25.63
C MET A 127 0.64 -18.80 -26.46
N ASP A 128 -0.23 -17.98 -27.04
CA ASP A 128 0.16 -16.78 -27.79
C ASP A 128 0.88 -15.74 -26.90
N GLN A 129 0.55 -15.68 -25.61
CA GLN A 129 1.18 -14.77 -24.66
C GLN A 129 2.60 -15.20 -24.26
N ILE A 130 2.96 -16.47 -24.45
CA ILE A 130 4.25 -17.04 -24.02
C ILE A 130 5.13 -17.56 -25.17
N GLY A 131 4.54 -17.81 -26.34
CA GLY A 131 5.18 -18.43 -27.50
C GLY A 131 6.50 -17.76 -27.93
N PRO A 132 6.57 -16.44 -28.12
CA PRO A 132 7.82 -15.79 -28.52
C PRO A 132 8.98 -15.99 -27.55
N ARG A 133 8.69 -16.14 -26.25
CA ARG A 133 9.71 -16.29 -25.20
C ARG A 133 10.24 -17.72 -25.12
N SER A 134 9.49 -18.72 -25.59
CA SER A 134 9.96 -20.11 -25.59
C SER A 134 11.14 -20.32 -26.54
N LEU A 135 11.30 -19.48 -27.57
CA LEU A 135 12.43 -19.52 -28.51
C LEU A 135 13.80 -19.45 -27.82
N LEU A 136 13.89 -18.77 -26.66
CA LEU A 136 15.14 -18.61 -25.92
C LEU A 136 15.58 -19.89 -25.19
N GLU A 137 14.63 -20.78 -24.88
CA GLU A 137 14.85 -21.99 -24.07
C GLU A 137 14.45 -23.27 -24.82
N TYR A 138 14.03 -23.14 -26.09
CA TYR A 138 13.59 -24.27 -26.90
C TYR A 138 14.75 -25.24 -27.16
N GLY A 139 14.51 -26.53 -26.87
CA GLY A 139 15.52 -27.59 -27.00
C GLY A 139 16.42 -27.77 -25.78
N ILE A 140 16.32 -26.92 -24.75
CA ILE A 140 17.05 -27.11 -23.48
C ILE A 140 16.39 -28.22 -22.63
N CYS A 141 15.07 -28.33 -22.69
CA CYS A 141 14.28 -29.34 -21.98
C CYS A 141 13.10 -29.82 -22.83
N ASP A 142 12.38 -30.82 -22.32
CA ASP A 142 11.16 -31.32 -22.97
C ASP A 142 10.15 -30.17 -23.23
N SER A 143 9.51 -30.19 -24.39
CA SER A 143 8.61 -29.12 -24.81
C SER A 143 7.41 -28.95 -23.87
N ASN A 144 6.85 -30.04 -23.34
CA ASN A 144 5.73 -29.94 -22.39
C ASN A 144 6.18 -29.33 -21.07
N PHE A 145 7.38 -29.68 -20.61
CA PHE A 145 7.99 -29.06 -19.43
C PHE A 145 8.20 -27.56 -19.66
N LEU A 146 8.81 -27.17 -20.78
CA LEU A 146 9.03 -25.77 -21.13
C LEU A 146 7.74 -24.96 -21.17
N PHE A 147 6.70 -25.46 -21.85
CA PHE A 147 5.44 -24.73 -21.98
C PHE A 147 4.69 -24.62 -20.66
N SER A 148 4.77 -25.65 -19.81
CA SER A 148 4.22 -25.61 -18.45
C SER A 148 4.96 -24.58 -17.60
N TRP A 149 6.29 -24.58 -17.66
CA TRP A 149 7.13 -23.61 -16.95
C TRP A 149 6.86 -22.17 -17.40
N MET A 150 6.75 -21.94 -18.70
CA MET A 150 6.45 -20.61 -19.27
C MET A 150 5.06 -20.10 -18.86
N THR A 151 4.09 -20.99 -18.74
CA THR A 151 2.75 -20.67 -18.22
C THR A 151 2.83 -20.17 -16.78
N TRP A 152 3.55 -20.89 -15.90
CA TRP A 152 3.76 -20.47 -14.52
C TRP A 152 4.48 -19.13 -14.42
N ARG A 153 5.59 -18.96 -15.14
CA ARG A 153 6.36 -17.71 -15.16
C ARG A 153 5.49 -16.52 -15.55
N LYS A 154 4.67 -16.67 -16.60
CA LYS A 154 3.82 -15.58 -17.06
C LYS A 154 2.73 -15.26 -16.04
N TRP A 155 2.11 -16.26 -15.43
CA TRP A 155 1.11 -16.04 -14.39
C TRP A 155 1.70 -15.35 -13.15
N ILE A 156 2.85 -15.84 -12.66
CA ILE A 156 3.58 -15.24 -11.52
C ILE A 156 3.92 -13.78 -11.83
N PHE A 157 4.46 -13.51 -13.02
CA PHE A 157 4.78 -12.15 -13.46
C PHE A 157 3.56 -11.23 -13.46
N ASP A 158 2.40 -11.72 -13.93
CA ASP A 158 1.19 -10.92 -13.96
C ASP A 158 0.66 -10.62 -12.56
N ILE A 159 0.68 -11.61 -11.66
CA ILE A 159 0.28 -11.43 -10.26
C ILE A 159 1.21 -10.46 -9.53
N ASP A 160 2.53 -10.59 -9.71
CA ASP A 160 3.52 -9.70 -9.11
C ASP A 160 3.35 -8.26 -9.61
N ASN A 161 3.20 -8.08 -10.93
CA ASN A 161 2.98 -6.75 -11.50
C ASN A 161 1.69 -6.09 -10.99
N ARG A 162 0.62 -6.87 -10.78
CA ARG A 162 -0.62 -6.38 -10.15
C ARG A 162 -0.43 -6.04 -8.68
N ALA A 163 0.35 -6.84 -7.93
CA ALA A 163 0.69 -6.56 -6.54
C ALA A 163 1.46 -5.24 -6.42
N ALA A 164 2.47 -5.04 -7.26
CA ALA A 164 3.26 -3.82 -7.31
C ALA A 164 2.38 -2.58 -7.59
N GLN A 165 1.45 -2.70 -8.55
CA GLN A 165 0.50 -1.63 -8.85
C GLN A 165 -0.41 -1.29 -7.66
N GLU A 166 -1.01 -2.29 -7.00
CA GLU A 166 -1.89 -2.06 -5.85
C GLU A 166 -1.13 -1.53 -4.63
N THR A 167 0.14 -1.93 -4.47
CA THR A 167 1.03 -1.43 -3.41
C THR A 167 1.33 0.06 -3.59
N GLY A 168 1.64 0.52 -4.81
CA GLY A 168 1.86 1.95 -5.06
C GLY A 168 0.63 2.80 -4.69
N TYR A 169 -0.57 2.33 -5.06
CA TYR A 169 -1.83 3.02 -4.71
C TYR A 169 -2.26 2.92 -3.23
N LEU A 170 -1.52 2.16 -2.43
CA LEU A 170 -1.77 1.98 -1.00
C LEU A 170 -0.74 2.73 -0.17
N PHE A 171 0.53 2.51 -0.49
CA PHE A 171 1.66 2.93 0.34
C PHE A 171 1.86 4.44 0.32
N GLU A 172 1.94 5.06 -0.87
CA GLU A 172 2.21 6.50 -0.99
C GLU A 172 1.10 7.35 -0.32
N PRO A 173 -0.20 7.09 -0.53
CA PRO A 173 -1.24 7.90 0.11
C PRO A 173 -1.28 7.74 1.63
N ILE A 174 -0.99 6.54 2.15
CA ILE A 174 -0.93 6.29 3.60
C ILE A 174 0.24 7.08 4.21
N LEU A 175 1.43 7.03 3.60
CA LEU A 175 2.58 7.78 4.12
C LEU A 175 2.35 9.28 4.05
N ALA A 176 1.83 9.78 2.93
CA ALA A 176 1.50 11.20 2.78
C ALA A 176 0.53 11.66 3.88
N SER A 177 -0.50 10.85 4.14
CA SER A 177 -1.45 11.07 5.21
C SER A 177 -0.80 11.06 6.59
N CYS A 178 0.16 10.18 6.88
CA CYS A 178 0.83 10.13 8.18
C CYS A 178 1.70 11.38 8.42
N LEU A 179 2.25 11.97 7.35
CA LEU A 179 3.03 13.21 7.42
C LEU A 179 2.16 14.48 7.44
N GLY A 180 0.83 14.37 7.42
CA GLY A 180 -0.07 15.53 7.31
C GLY A 180 -0.03 16.24 5.95
N GLY A 181 0.48 15.56 4.92
CA GLY A 181 0.54 16.05 3.54
C GLY A 181 -0.45 15.35 2.61
N GLU A 182 -0.35 15.69 1.33
CA GLU A 182 -1.17 15.08 0.28
C GLU A 182 -0.35 14.70 -0.95
N SER A 183 -0.74 13.62 -1.62
CA SER A 183 -0.16 13.27 -2.92
C SER A 183 -0.68 14.21 -4.00
N VAL A 184 0.22 14.79 -4.79
CA VAL A 184 -0.13 15.79 -5.81
C VAL A 184 0.13 15.23 -7.21
N SER A 185 -0.93 15.17 -8.02
CA SER A 185 -0.81 14.78 -9.42
C SER A 185 -0.02 15.81 -10.23
N ALA A 186 0.66 15.36 -11.29
CA ALA A 186 1.39 16.23 -12.22
C ALA A 186 0.56 17.41 -12.75
N ARG A 187 -0.76 17.27 -12.90
CA ARG A 187 -1.63 18.34 -13.40
C ARG A 187 -1.75 19.53 -12.45
N HIS A 188 -1.80 19.28 -11.14
CA HIS A 188 -2.02 20.30 -10.11
C HIS A 188 -0.75 20.63 -9.32
N SER A 189 0.38 20.08 -9.74
CA SER A 189 1.63 20.19 -9.01
C SER A 189 2.18 21.61 -8.98
N PRO A 190 2.62 22.10 -7.79
CA PRO A 190 3.39 23.32 -7.69
C PRO A 190 4.79 23.17 -8.31
N VAL A 191 5.30 21.94 -8.42
CA VAL A 191 6.59 21.63 -9.05
C VAL A 191 6.39 21.40 -10.55
N LYS A 192 7.19 22.10 -11.36
CA LYS A 192 7.21 21.96 -12.82
C LYS A 192 8.48 21.27 -13.28
N ARG A 193 8.35 20.41 -14.29
CA ARG A 193 9.51 19.84 -14.98
C ARG A 193 10.30 20.96 -15.63
N LEU A 194 11.61 20.85 -15.63
CA LEU A 194 12.51 21.82 -16.26
C LEU A 194 12.81 21.42 -17.71
N ASP A 195 13.06 22.41 -18.57
CA ASP A 195 13.62 22.19 -19.90
C ASP A 195 15.15 22.05 -19.88
N GLU A 196 15.76 21.85 -21.05
CA GLU A 196 17.22 21.70 -21.21
C GLU A 196 18.02 22.94 -20.74
N THR A 197 17.36 24.09 -20.61
CA THR A 197 17.97 25.35 -20.15
C THR A 197 17.73 25.61 -18.66
N GLY A 198 17.05 24.70 -17.97
CA GLY A 198 16.72 24.81 -16.54
C GLY A 198 15.48 25.66 -16.25
N ASN A 199 14.69 26.03 -17.27
CA ASN A 199 13.49 26.84 -17.08
C ASN A 199 12.25 25.96 -16.80
N PRO A 200 11.36 26.37 -15.87
CA PRO A 200 10.09 25.67 -15.62
C PRO A 200 9.19 25.56 -16.85
N THR A 201 8.72 24.36 -17.14
CA THR A 201 7.76 24.09 -18.22
C THR A 201 6.32 24.11 -17.73
N ASN A 202 5.36 23.96 -18.67
CA ASN A 202 3.95 23.79 -18.32
C ASN A 202 3.61 22.37 -17.82
N LYS A 203 4.56 21.42 -17.86
CA LYS A 203 4.33 20.05 -17.41
C LYS A 203 4.68 19.95 -15.93
N GLY A 204 3.69 19.66 -15.09
CA GLY A 204 3.96 19.46 -13.66
C GLY A 204 4.57 18.10 -13.34
N ARG A 205 5.11 18.00 -12.13
CA ARG A 205 5.75 16.81 -11.58
C ARG A 205 4.81 16.13 -10.58
N GLN A 206 4.68 14.81 -10.63
CA GLN A 206 3.98 14.12 -9.54
C GLN A 206 4.83 14.22 -8.27
N ILE A 207 4.17 14.49 -7.14
CA ILE A 207 4.80 14.57 -5.82
C ILE A 207 4.10 13.55 -4.93
N ASP A 208 4.87 12.68 -4.28
CA ASP A 208 4.31 11.60 -3.45
C ASP A 208 3.62 12.17 -2.21
N CYS A 209 4.23 13.21 -1.60
CA CYS A 209 3.62 13.98 -0.53
C CYS A 209 4.07 15.44 -0.56
N TYR A 210 3.12 16.36 -0.55
CA TYR A 210 3.34 17.80 -0.46
C TYR A 210 2.79 18.34 0.85
N ILE A 211 3.60 19.11 1.57
CA ILE A 211 3.20 19.79 2.81
C ILE A 211 3.35 21.29 2.58
N GLY A 212 2.29 21.92 2.08
CA GLY A 212 2.37 23.29 1.58
C GLY A 212 2.65 24.37 2.62
N HIS A 213 2.30 24.15 3.89
CA HIS A 213 2.63 25.10 4.95
C HIS A 213 4.08 25.02 5.43
N LEU A 214 4.82 23.98 5.00
CA LEU A 214 6.25 23.80 5.27
C LEU A 214 7.12 23.99 4.03
N ASP A 215 6.51 24.28 2.87
CA ASP A 215 7.20 24.32 1.57
C ASP A 215 8.02 23.04 1.29
N GLN A 216 7.51 21.87 1.69
CA GLN A 216 8.20 20.59 1.54
C GLN A 216 7.54 19.69 0.49
N ALA A 217 8.38 19.06 -0.34
CA ALA A 217 7.96 18.07 -1.33
C ALA A 217 8.75 16.76 -1.13
N TYR A 218 8.03 15.70 -0.83
CA TYR A 218 8.60 14.39 -0.51
C TYR A 218 8.58 13.46 -1.73
N GLU A 219 9.65 12.69 -1.87
CA GLU A 219 9.74 11.50 -2.71
C GLU A 219 9.92 10.28 -1.78
N PHE A 220 9.04 9.30 -1.90
CA PHE A 220 9.05 8.10 -1.09
C PHE A 220 9.70 6.93 -1.83
N LYS A 221 10.51 6.14 -1.12
CA LYS A 221 11.03 4.87 -1.62
C LYS A 221 10.92 3.80 -0.53
N LEU A 222 10.30 2.67 -0.88
CA LEU A 222 10.46 1.46 -0.07
C LEU A 222 11.91 1.00 -0.11
N ARG A 223 12.53 0.99 -1.30
CA ARG A 223 13.93 0.63 -1.52
C ARG A 223 14.44 1.25 -2.81
N VAL A 224 15.71 1.67 -2.84
CA VAL A 224 16.39 2.08 -4.08
C VAL A 224 17.05 0.85 -4.72
N THR A 225 16.50 0.38 -5.84
CA THR A 225 17.04 -0.79 -6.57
C THR A 225 17.31 -0.51 -8.04
N ILE A 226 18.09 -1.40 -8.67
CA ILE A 226 18.41 -1.29 -10.09
C ILE A 226 17.18 -1.56 -10.99
N ALA A 227 16.31 -2.49 -10.57
CA ALA A 227 15.18 -2.97 -11.36
C ALA A 227 14.02 -1.96 -11.43
N ALA A 228 13.72 -1.25 -10.33
CA ALA A 228 12.67 -0.23 -10.33
C ALA A 228 13.12 1.06 -11.06
N SER A 229 14.40 1.41 -10.95
CA SER A 229 14.99 2.64 -11.50
C SER A 229 15.88 2.35 -12.73
N GLY A 230 15.33 1.81 -13.83
CA GLY A 230 16.08 1.74 -15.10
C GLY A 230 16.68 3.11 -15.49
N GLN A 231 17.66 3.17 -16.40
CA GLN A 231 18.41 4.41 -16.70
C GLN A 231 17.52 5.66 -16.91
N GLY A 232 16.40 5.53 -17.65
CA GLY A 232 15.45 6.63 -17.84
C GLY A 232 14.70 7.06 -16.58
N ARG A 233 14.31 6.11 -15.72
CA ARG A 233 13.60 6.39 -14.46
C ARG A 233 14.51 7.00 -13.40
N PHE A 234 15.77 6.56 -13.35
CA PHE A 234 16.73 7.12 -12.41
C PHE A 234 17.06 8.59 -12.73
N ALA A 235 17.13 8.95 -14.01
CA ALA A 235 17.26 10.36 -14.41
C ALA A 235 16.07 11.20 -13.95
N GLU A 236 14.84 10.66 -13.99
CA GLU A 236 13.68 11.36 -13.44
C GLU A 236 13.77 11.52 -11.91
N GLU A 237 14.25 10.52 -11.18
CA GLU A 237 14.46 10.61 -9.73
C GLU A 237 15.50 11.68 -9.36
N LEU A 238 16.56 11.83 -10.17
CA LEU A 238 17.58 12.88 -9.98
C LEU A 238 17.08 14.27 -10.37
N SER A 239 16.14 14.40 -11.32
CA SER A 239 15.61 15.71 -11.73
C SER A 239 14.66 16.31 -10.70
N PHE A 240 13.97 15.47 -9.91
CA PHE A 240 12.99 15.90 -8.91
C PHE A 240 13.52 16.95 -7.93
N PRO A 241 14.63 16.74 -7.19
CA PRO A 241 15.12 17.74 -6.24
C PRO A 241 15.50 19.07 -6.90
N VAL A 242 15.98 19.05 -8.15
CA VAL A 242 16.28 20.27 -8.92
C VAL A 242 14.99 21.01 -9.29
N GLU A 243 13.96 20.27 -9.71
CA GLU A 243 12.63 20.81 -10.01
C GLU A 243 11.99 21.43 -8.74
N CYS A 244 12.13 20.81 -7.58
CA CYS A 244 11.69 21.35 -6.29
C CYS A 244 12.41 22.65 -5.92
N GLN A 245 13.73 22.68 -6.05
CA GLN A 245 14.52 23.87 -5.77
C GLN A 245 14.09 25.05 -6.67
N ALA A 246 13.87 24.80 -7.96
CA ALA A 246 13.36 25.82 -8.89
C ALA A 246 11.96 26.34 -8.49
N ALA A 247 11.15 25.50 -7.84
CA ALA A 247 9.85 25.86 -7.27
C ALA A 247 9.93 26.48 -5.86
N SER A 248 11.14 26.70 -5.32
CA SER A 248 11.37 27.17 -3.94
C SER A 248 10.81 26.23 -2.87
N LEU A 249 10.76 24.93 -3.14
CA LEU A 249 10.36 23.90 -2.19
C LEU A 249 11.58 23.08 -1.74
N ALA A 250 11.62 22.72 -0.46
CA ALA A 250 12.62 21.81 0.08
C ALA A 250 12.31 20.36 -0.35
N PRO A 251 13.17 19.69 -1.14
CA PRO A 251 12.96 18.31 -1.50
C PRO A 251 13.35 17.38 -0.33
N ILE A 252 12.47 16.44 0.04
CA ILE A 252 12.74 15.47 1.09
C ILE A 252 12.72 14.06 0.50
N LEU A 253 13.83 13.34 0.62
CA LEU A 253 13.91 11.93 0.24
C LEU A 253 13.65 11.08 1.48
N LEU A 254 12.69 10.16 1.41
CA LEU A 254 12.38 9.24 2.50
C LEU A 254 12.49 7.79 1.99
N VAL A 255 13.48 7.06 2.50
CA VAL A 255 13.78 5.68 2.07
C VAL A 255 13.68 4.71 3.25
N LEU A 256 12.78 3.72 3.19
CA LEU A 256 12.57 2.81 4.33
C LEU A 256 13.61 1.67 4.42
N ASP A 257 14.04 1.09 3.30
CA ASP A 257 15.09 0.08 3.26
C ASP A 257 16.48 0.74 3.17
N PRO A 258 17.36 0.56 4.17
CA PRO A 258 18.67 1.21 4.20
C PRO A 258 19.76 0.48 3.40
N THR A 259 19.41 -0.53 2.59
CA THR A 259 20.40 -1.32 1.82
C THR A 259 21.32 -0.37 1.02
N PRO A 260 22.63 -0.38 1.29
CA PRO A 260 23.57 0.50 0.59
C PRO A 260 23.59 0.24 -0.91
N SER A 261 23.57 1.31 -1.71
CA SER A 261 23.83 1.24 -3.14
C SER A 261 24.42 2.56 -3.64
N SER A 262 25.19 2.52 -4.73
CA SER A 262 25.74 3.73 -5.36
C SER A 262 24.65 4.74 -5.74
N ARG A 263 23.50 4.23 -6.18
CA ARG A 263 22.33 5.04 -6.54
C ARG A 263 21.67 5.73 -5.36
N LEU A 264 21.56 5.04 -4.22
CA LEU A 264 21.06 5.66 -3.00
C LEU A 264 21.99 6.81 -2.58
N SER A 265 23.31 6.57 -2.56
CA SER A 265 24.29 7.61 -2.24
C SER A 265 24.19 8.81 -3.19
N GLU A 266 24.00 8.57 -4.49
CA GLU A 266 23.84 9.62 -5.48
C GLU A 266 22.54 10.42 -5.27
N LEU A 267 21.40 9.76 -5.07
CA LEU A 267 20.13 10.42 -4.81
C LEU A 267 20.19 11.30 -3.56
N LYS A 268 20.69 10.77 -2.43
CA LYS A 268 20.85 11.54 -1.19
C LYS A 268 21.62 12.83 -1.44
N ARG A 269 22.76 12.72 -2.11
CA ARG A 269 23.63 13.86 -2.41
C ARG A 269 22.92 14.93 -3.24
N VAL A 270 22.13 14.54 -4.24
CA VAL A 270 21.41 15.52 -5.07
C VAL A 270 20.32 16.23 -4.26
N PHE A 271 19.55 15.50 -3.44
CA PHE A 271 18.56 16.11 -2.55
C PHE A 271 19.19 17.13 -1.59
N GLU A 272 20.29 16.77 -0.94
CA GLU A 272 21.03 17.65 -0.02
C GLU A 272 21.62 18.88 -0.75
N THR A 273 22.16 18.70 -1.96
CA THR A 273 22.72 19.80 -2.77
C THR A 273 21.65 20.79 -3.22
N CYS A 274 20.41 20.33 -3.39
CA CYS A 274 19.26 21.16 -3.72
C CYS A 274 18.62 21.85 -2.50
N GLY A 275 19.27 21.81 -1.33
CA GLY A 275 18.78 22.42 -0.09
C GLY A 275 17.75 21.57 0.64
N GLY A 276 17.64 20.29 0.28
CA GLY A 276 16.74 19.32 0.86
C GLY A 276 17.37 18.45 1.95
N GLN A 277 16.66 17.36 2.29
CA GLN A 277 17.11 16.36 3.27
C GLN A 277 16.86 14.95 2.76
N ALA A 278 17.59 13.98 3.30
CA ALA A 278 17.38 12.57 3.00
C ALA A 278 17.38 11.72 4.28
N PHE A 279 16.25 11.10 4.57
CA PHE A 279 16.06 10.18 5.69
C PHE A 279 16.04 8.74 5.19
N VAL A 280 16.82 7.87 5.82
CA VAL A 280 17.02 6.49 5.34
C VAL A 280 16.96 5.50 6.51
N GLY A 281 16.23 4.39 6.35
CA GLY A 281 16.13 3.35 7.38
C GLY A 281 15.48 3.88 8.65
N GLU A 282 16.14 3.66 9.79
CA GLU A 282 15.66 4.14 11.10
C GLU A 282 15.48 5.66 11.17
N ASP A 283 16.27 6.44 10.43
CA ASP A 283 16.09 7.89 10.36
C ASP A 283 14.78 8.26 9.65
N ALA A 284 14.39 7.47 8.64
CA ALA A 284 13.11 7.65 7.94
C ALA A 284 11.92 7.31 8.84
N TRP A 285 12.03 6.22 9.61
CA TRP A 285 11.04 5.84 10.61
C TRP A 285 10.88 6.89 11.70
N THR A 286 12.00 7.34 12.26
CA THR A 286 12.02 8.39 13.31
C THR A 286 11.43 9.69 12.78
N HIS A 287 11.75 10.09 11.54
CA HIS A 287 11.16 11.26 10.91
C HIS A 287 9.64 11.12 10.78
N MET A 288 9.15 9.97 10.31
CA MET A 288 7.70 9.73 10.21
C MET A 288 7.01 9.74 11.57
N ASP A 289 7.60 9.13 12.60
CA ASP A 289 7.01 9.11 13.94
C ASP A 289 6.96 10.51 14.57
N GLN A 290 7.94 11.37 14.28
CA GLN A 290 7.95 12.77 14.74
C GLN A 290 6.91 13.64 14.02
N GLN A 291 6.66 13.38 12.74
CA GLN A 291 5.66 14.11 11.96
C GLN A 291 4.26 13.55 12.18
N ALA A 292 4.13 12.25 12.46
CA ALA A 292 2.86 11.61 12.75
C ALA A 292 2.35 12.04 14.12
N GLY A 293 1.07 12.41 14.19
CA GLY A 293 0.38 12.58 15.47
C GLY A 293 0.36 11.27 16.27
N GLU A 294 -0.02 11.36 17.55
CA GLU A 294 -0.10 10.23 18.49
C GLU A 294 -0.90 9.05 17.91
N ILE A 295 -2.06 9.33 17.31
CA ILE A 295 -2.93 8.32 16.70
C ILE A 295 -2.30 7.71 15.45
N MET A 296 -1.73 8.53 14.57
CA MET A 296 -1.17 8.04 13.31
C MET A 296 0.14 7.26 13.51
N SER A 297 0.89 7.55 14.57
CA SER A 297 2.05 6.75 14.98
C SER A 297 1.66 5.31 15.32
N VAL A 298 0.53 5.10 16.02
CA VAL A 298 -0.01 3.76 16.28
C VAL A 298 -0.33 3.03 14.97
N PHE A 299 -0.83 3.75 13.95
CA PHE A 299 -1.11 3.16 12.66
C PHE A 299 0.17 2.64 11.98
N LEU A 300 1.23 3.46 11.94
CA LEU A 300 2.51 3.08 11.37
C LEU A 300 3.09 1.82 12.04
N GLU A 301 3.06 1.79 13.37
CA GLU A 301 3.58 0.68 14.18
C GLU A 301 2.79 -0.61 14.02
N LYS A 302 1.47 -0.55 13.85
CA LYS A 302 0.64 -1.76 13.75
C LYS A 302 0.50 -2.29 12.33
N TYR A 303 0.47 -1.41 11.34
CA TYR A 303 0.05 -1.78 9.98
C TYR A 303 1.14 -1.67 8.92
N ILE A 304 2.14 -0.79 9.09
CA ILE A 304 3.13 -0.54 8.03
C ILE A 304 4.50 -1.13 8.38
N ARG A 305 5.02 -0.83 9.58
CA ARG A 305 6.34 -1.29 10.02
C ARG A 305 6.46 -2.82 10.12
N PRO A 306 5.50 -3.57 10.72
CA PRO A 306 5.66 -5.01 10.93
C PRO A 306 5.84 -5.85 9.66
N PRO A 307 5.00 -5.71 8.60
CA PRO A 307 5.20 -6.50 7.38
C PRO A 307 6.53 -6.18 6.68
N LEU A 308 6.97 -4.92 6.69
CA LEU A 308 8.24 -4.51 6.08
C LEU A 308 9.46 -5.00 6.88
N ALA A 309 9.41 -4.91 8.20
CA ALA A 309 10.45 -5.45 9.08
C ALA A 309 10.57 -6.97 8.95
N THR A 310 9.44 -7.68 8.93
CA THR A 310 9.42 -9.15 8.75
C THR A 310 10.06 -9.55 7.43
N MET A 311 9.72 -8.86 6.33
CA MET A 311 10.32 -9.11 5.01
C MET A 311 11.82 -8.80 4.99
N SER A 312 12.25 -7.74 5.67
CA SER A 312 13.66 -7.34 5.73
C SER A 312 14.54 -8.33 6.50
N ASN A 313 13.94 -9.01 7.49
CA ASN A 313 14.59 -10.04 8.31
C ASN A 313 14.53 -11.45 7.69
N PHE A 314 13.93 -11.61 6.52
CA PHE A 314 13.87 -12.92 5.85
C PHE A 314 15.28 -13.40 5.46
N ASP A 315 15.64 -14.60 5.91
CA ASP A 315 16.91 -15.23 5.57
C ASP A 315 16.89 -15.70 4.11
N LYS A 316 17.67 -15.01 3.27
CA LYS A 316 17.75 -15.28 1.83
C LYS A 316 18.51 -16.55 1.51
N GLU A 317 19.27 -17.10 2.46
CA GLU A 317 19.98 -18.37 2.28
C GLU A 317 19.04 -19.58 2.44
N VAL A 318 17.90 -19.40 3.11
CA VAL A 318 16.91 -20.46 3.38
C VAL A 318 15.67 -20.27 2.50
N ILE A 319 15.82 -20.49 1.20
CA ILE A 319 14.69 -20.53 0.26
C ILE A 319 13.99 -21.89 0.37
N GLN A 320 12.72 -21.88 0.74
CA GLN A 320 11.91 -23.11 0.80
C GLN A 320 11.57 -23.62 -0.60
N ASN A 321 11.51 -24.95 -0.75
CA ASN A 321 10.96 -25.56 -1.95
C ASN A 321 9.46 -25.28 -2.04
N ILE A 322 9.03 -24.67 -3.13
CA ILE A 322 7.62 -24.38 -3.41
C ILE A 322 7.13 -25.32 -4.50
N ARG A 323 6.04 -26.03 -4.22
CA ARG A 323 5.28 -26.77 -5.23
C ARG A 323 4.09 -25.92 -5.65
N LEU A 324 3.92 -25.78 -6.97
CA LEU A 324 2.81 -25.08 -7.58
C LEU A 324 1.91 -26.09 -8.28
N SER A 325 0.61 -26.04 -8.00
CA SER A 325 -0.37 -26.83 -8.72
C SER A 325 -1.58 -25.99 -9.13
N TRP A 326 -2.20 -26.37 -10.24
CA TRP A 326 -3.29 -25.61 -10.85
C TRP A 326 -4.39 -26.59 -11.25
N THR A 327 -5.60 -26.37 -10.72
CA THR A 327 -6.83 -27.10 -11.05
C THR A 327 -7.85 -26.16 -11.70
N ASN A 328 -9.03 -26.66 -12.08
CA ASN A 328 -10.06 -25.78 -12.61
C ASN A 328 -10.62 -24.85 -11.51
N GLU A 329 -10.55 -25.30 -10.26
CA GLU A 329 -11.16 -24.67 -9.09
C GLU A 329 -10.16 -23.84 -8.27
N SER A 330 -8.86 -24.13 -8.33
CA SER A 330 -7.88 -23.45 -7.49
C SER A 330 -6.45 -23.42 -8.07
N VAL A 331 -5.65 -22.50 -7.53
CA VAL A 331 -4.19 -22.49 -7.65
C VAL A 331 -3.63 -22.73 -6.24
N ILE A 332 -2.78 -23.73 -6.08
CA ILE A 332 -2.27 -24.16 -4.77
C ILE A 332 -0.75 -23.97 -4.74
N LEU A 333 -0.28 -23.27 -3.71
CA LEU A 333 1.13 -23.06 -3.39
C LEU A 333 1.43 -23.86 -2.12
N GLU A 334 2.40 -24.77 -2.18
CA GLU A 334 2.71 -25.65 -1.06
C GLU A 334 4.20 -25.60 -0.73
N THR A 335 4.51 -25.57 0.56
CA THR A 335 5.83 -25.87 1.11
C THR A 335 5.76 -27.20 1.84
N SER A 336 6.83 -27.60 2.54
CA SER A 336 6.77 -28.80 3.39
C SER A 336 5.82 -28.67 4.58
N ASN A 337 5.50 -27.43 4.99
CA ASN A 337 4.83 -27.14 6.25
C ASN A 337 3.51 -26.38 6.06
N GLU A 338 3.30 -25.73 4.90
CA GLU A 338 2.18 -24.84 4.68
C GLU A 338 1.57 -25.02 3.29
N THR A 339 0.26 -24.84 3.22
CA THR A 339 -0.52 -24.83 1.98
C THR A 339 -1.28 -23.51 1.90
N TYR A 340 -1.12 -22.81 0.78
CA TYR A 340 -1.90 -21.63 0.44
C TYR A 340 -2.73 -21.91 -0.81
N GLU A 341 -4.06 -21.92 -0.62
CA GLU A 341 -5.02 -22.15 -1.69
C GLU A 341 -5.66 -20.84 -2.15
N ILE A 342 -5.57 -20.59 -3.46
CA ILE A 342 -6.27 -19.51 -4.15
C ILE A 342 -7.46 -20.12 -4.88
N LEU A 343 -8.65 -19.96 -4.31
CA LEU A 343 -9.89 -20.36 -4.97
C LEU A 343 -10.14 -19.51 -6.20
N ARG A 344 -10.48 -20.17 -7.31
CA ARG A 344 -10.80 -19.52 -8.58
C ARG A 344 -12.29 -19.20 -8.67
N THR A 345 -12.58 -17.98 -9.09
CA THR A 345 -13.92 -17.56 -9.52
C THR A 345 -13.92 -17.52 -11.04
N ASN A 346 -14.71 -18.40 -11.66
CA ASN A 346 -14.89 -18.46 -13.12
C ASN A 346 -15.58 -17.21 -13.66
#